data_AF-A0A2A4TS37-F1
#
_entry.id   AF-A0A2A4TS37-F1
#
_cell.length_a   1.000
_cell.length_b   1.000
_cell.length_c   1.000
_cell.angle_alpha   90.00
_cell.angle_beta   90.00
_cell.angle_gamma   90.00
#
_symmetry.space_group_name_H-M   'P 1'
#
loop_
_entity.id
_entity.type
_entity.pdbx_description
1 polymer ?
#
loop_
_entity_poly.entity_id
_entity_poly.type
_entity_poly.pdbx_seq_one_letter_code
_entity_poly.pdbx_strand_id
1 'polypeptide(L)'
;MRGTPNTLTSFAVAIMIAATSLPAGAQDMRDSLGDRPGRDLPPAQSARTPEPKQSAPKPKRRRRRRKSASRSRAGRTVVEGIRAMDQGNHSKAIVIFERAVKQDSRWSNAYFHLGNAYYHKAFAAGSAERADQDEAANAIDALETALALDPNLRSIRQPHKLYHALGQSYEALGRHKDALNSIKMAARTSPRNPMPFLYGARLRLKMRDFVMSSKNFYSSVMRARRIRSYPQLSKMVRSNGLFVPLLSVPQNRLILDAMDAVSEGTLTLSEAKERIRTGDRSDLRDALTDRPSASAMTPKVVRRAETRQDPDVLKAIELGHLAFNVRRYREAIQHYQAAFDLDDRRGTMDAVQKSLLLERIGASYRSLGLAGESIRVLKKAVETMPENSTAYYQLALAHATVGKLNESMSFLKRALETARSMAEMRKTLLLAKTDSEFESLYDKPRFEEIVKIFEKKTTRR
;
A
#
# COMPACT_ATOMS: atom_id res chain seq x y z
N MET A 1 -11.77 73.01 -13.81
CA MET A 1 -12.85 71.98 -13.71
C MET A 1 -12.19 70.73 -13.11
N ARG A 2 -12.69 70.11 -12.03
CA ARG A 2 -13.93 69.29 -11.91
C ARG A 2 -13.98 68.22 -13.02
N GLY A 3 -14.27 66.94 -12.80
CA GLY A 3 -14.74 66.19 -11.62
C GLY A 3 -15.36 64.87 -12.10
N THR A 4 -15.47 63.85 -11.25
CA THR A 4 -15.94 62.48 -11.59
C THR A 4 -17.45 62.42 -11.94
N PRO A 5 -17.96 61.36 -12.61
CA PRO A 5 -18.30 60.05 -11.99
C PRO A 5 -17.85 58.83 -12.86
N ASN A 6 -17.60 57.62 -12.37
CA ASN A 6 -18.21 56.75 -11.35
C ASN A 6 -19.48 55.99 -11.81
N THR A 7 -19.35 54.70 -12.15
CA THR A 7 -20.43 53.70 -12.07
C THR A 7 -19.88 52.35 -11.57
N LEU A 8 -20.57 51.77 -10.59
CA LEU A 8 -20.29 50.46 -10.01
C LEU A 8 -21.11 49.38 -10.71
N THR A 9 -20.54 48.20 -10.91
CA THR A 9 -21.34 46.96 -10.91
C THR A 9 -20.60 45.85 -10.17
N SER A 10 -21.24 45.31 -9.14
CA SER A 10 -20.72 44.22 -8.31
C SER A 10 -20.80 42.88 -9.04
N PHE A 11 -19.75 42.07 -8.95
CA PHE A 11 -19.89 40.61 -9.04
C PHE A 11 -18.91 39.92 -8.10
N ALA A 12 -19.42 39.52 -6.94
CA ALA A 12 -18.72 38.59 -6.07
C ALA A 12 -18.75 37.19 -6.68
N VAL A 13 -17.61 36.72 -7.20
CA VAL A 13 -17.44 35.30 -7.54
C VAL A 13 -17.06 34.57 -6.27
N ALA A 14 -18.03 33.88 -5.68
CA ALA A 14 -17.81 33.04 -4.51
C ALA A 14 -16.75 31.97 -4.81
N ILE A 15 -15.74 31.87 -3.94
CA ILE A 15 -14.80 30.75 -3.94
C ILE A 15 -15.57 29.52 -3.41
N MET A 16 -16.33 28.87 -4.29
CA MET A 16 -16.83 27.53 -4.02
C MET A 16 -15.66 26.56 -4.06
N ILE A 17 -15.26 26.12 -2.87
CA ILE A 17 -14.36 24.99 -2.68
C ILE A 17 -15.06 23.77 -3.31
N ALA A 18 -14.66 23.43 -4.54
CA ALA A 18 -15.07 22.20 -5.19
C ALA A 18 -14.43 21.02 -4.44
N ALA A 19 -15.13 20.53 -3.42
CA ALA A 19 -14.84 19.24 -2.81
C ALA A 19 -15.00 18.18 -3.88
N THR A 20 -13.89 17.76 -4.48
CA THR A 20 -13.87 16.72 -5.51
C THR A 20 -14.36 15.42 -4.89
N SER A 21 -15.52 14.97 -5.37
CA SER A 21 -16.16 13.74 -4.95
C SER A 21 -15.22 12.56 -5.17
N LEU A 22 -14.96 11.80 -4.09
CA LEU A 22 -14.30 10.51 -4.20
C LEU A 22 -15.12 9.60 -5.14
N PRO A 23 -14.52 8.95 -6.14
CA PRO A 23 -15.26 8.12 -7.07
C PRO A 23 -15.83 6.88 -6.37
N ALA A 24 -17.14 6.67 -6.50
CA ALA A 24 -17.89 5.59 -5.85
C ALA A 24 -17.33 4.17 -6.11
N GLY A 25 -16.56 3.97 -7.19
CA GLY A 25 -15.92 2.69 -7.52
C GLY A 25 -14.85 2.20 -6.51
N ALA A 26 -14.43 3.03 -5.55
CA ALA A 26 -13.51 2.59 -4.49
C ALA A 26 -14.16 1.66 -3.45
N GLN A 27 -15.50 1.71 -3.31
CA GLN A 27 -16.26 0.86 -2.39
C GLN A 27 -16.50 -0.52 -3.04
N ASP A 28 -17.01 -0.56 -4.28
CA ASP A 28 -17.28 -1.79 -5.04
C ASP A 28 -16.08 -2.74 -5.14
N MET A 29 -14.86 -2.21 -5.33
CA MET A 29 -13.66 -3.05 -5.40
C MET A 29 -13.28 -3.70 -4.06
N ARG A 30 -13.69 -3.14 -2.90
CA ARG A 30 -13.46 -3.77 -1.59
C ARG A 30 -14.28 -5.05 -1.43
N ASP A 31 -15.52 -5.05 -1.92
CA ASP A 31 -16.44 -6.20 -1.86
C ASP A 31 -16.22 -7.21 -3.01
N SER A 32 -15.97 -6.72 -4.23
CA SER A 32 -15.88 -7.55 -5.45
C SER A 32 -14.79 -8.64 -5.43
N LEU A 33 -13.67 -8.42 -4.74
CA LEU A 33 -12.58 -9.40 -4.64
C LEU A 33 -12.83 -10.53 -3.63
N GLY A 34 -13.86 -10.40 -2.78
CA GLY A 34 -14.25 -11.39 -1.78
C GLY A 34 -15.51 -12.18 -2.14
N ASP A 35 -16.51 -11.52 -2.73
CA ASP A 35 -17.82 -12.10 -3.03
C ASP A 35 -17.91 -12.61 -4.49
N ARG A 36 -17.44 -13.84 -4.72
CA ARG A 36 -17.99 -14.64 -5.83
C ARG A 36 -19.31 -15.25 -5.37
N PRO A 37 -20.45 -15.00 -6.04
CA PRO A 37 -21.68 -15.71 -5.72
C PRO A 37 -21.46 -17.21 -5.91
N GLY A 38 -21.79 -18.00 -4.89
CA GLY A 38 -21.95 -19.43 -5.06
C GLY A 38 -23.09 -19.65 -6.05
N ARG A 39 -22.85 -20.48 -7.08
CA ARG A 39 -23.79 -20.75 -8.18
C ARG A 39 -25.24 -20.74 -7.70
N ASP A 40 -26.05 -19.86 -8.27
CA ASP A 40 -27.49 -19.88 -8.05
C ASP A 40 -28.02 -21.27 -8.44
N LEU A 41 -28.79 -21.86 -7.53
CA LEU A 41 -29.59 -23.04 -7.84
C LEU A 41 -30.60 -22.60 -8.91
N PRO A 42 -30.73 -23.32 -10.04
CA PRO A 42 -31.75 -22.99 -11.03
C PRO A 42 -33.14 -23.10 -10.39
N PRO A 43 -34.13 -22.30 -10.83
CA PRO A 43 -35.48 -22.41 -10.31
C PRO A 43 -36.01 -23.82 -10.54
N ALA A 44 -36.59 -24.41 -9.49
CA ALA A 44 -37.13 -25.76 -9.54
C ALA A 44 -38.25 -25.84 -10.60
N GLN A 45 -37.97 -26.50 -11.72
CA GLN A 45 -39.00 -26.82 -12.71
C GLN A 45 -40.01 -27.80 -12.08
N SER A 46 -41.29 -27.55 -12.32
CA SER A 46 -42.38 -28.36 -11.78
C SER A 46 -42.42 -29.73 -12.47
N ALA A 47 -41.84 -30.75 -11.83
CA ALA A 47 -42.04 -32.15 -12.19
C ALA A 47 -43.23 -32.73 -11.40
N ARG A 48 -44.07 -33.51 -12.10
CA ARG A 48 -45.36 -34.01 -11.62
C ARG A 48 -45.21 -34.99 -10.45
N THR A 49 -46.19 -34.97 -9.54
CA THR A 49 -46.39 -35.95 -8.47
C THR A 49 -46.75 -37.34 -9.01
N PRO A 50 -46.21 -38.41 -8.41
CA PRO A 50 -46.92 -39.67 -8.24
C PRO A 50 -47.48 -39.81 -6.80
N GLU A 51 -48.51 -40.64 -6.66
CA GLU A 51 -49.34 -40.80 -5.45
C GLU A 51 -48.65 -41.53 -4.27
N PRO A 52 -49.17 -41.41 -3.04
CA PRO A 52 -48.47 -41.88 -1.83
C PRO A 52 -48.74 -43.36 -1.52
N LYS A 53 -47.69 -44.13 -1.23
CA LYS A 53 -47.81 -45.38 -0.47
C LYS A 53 -47.77 -45.11 1.03
N GLN A 54 -48.73 -45.66 1.76
CA GLN A 54 -48.98 -45.42 3.18
C GLN A 54 -47.88 -46.03 4.06
N SER A 55 -47.48 -45.32 5.12
CA SER A 55 -46.75 -45.90 6.27
C SER A 55 -47.01 -45.10 7.56
N ALA A 56 -46.91 -45.79 8.70
CA ALA A 56 -47.53 -45.44 9.98
C ALA A 56 -47.06 -44.11 10.65
N PRO A 57 -47.90 -43.51 11.53
CA PRO A 57 -47.64 -42.18 12.08
C PRO A 57 -46.53 -42.17 13.15
N LYS A 58 -45.43 -41.46 12.89
CA LYS A 58 -44.44 -41.11 13.93
C LYS A 58 -44.95 -39.93 14.79
N PRO A 59 -44.62 -39.88 16.10
CA PRO A 59 -45.27 -38.97 17.05
C PRO A 59 -45.03 -37.49 16.72
N LYS A 60 -46.05 -36.67 16.97
CA LYS A 60 -46.08 -35.22 16.69
C LYS A 60 -45.05 -34.44 17.51
N ARG A 61 -43.77 -34.49 17.14
CA ARG A 61 -42.81 -33.46 17.54
C ARG A 61 -43.30 -32.12 16.98
N ARG A 62 -43.85 -31.26 17.85
CA ARG A 62 -44.19 -29.86 17.57
C ARG A 62 -42.94 -29.16 17.03
N ARG A 63 -42.75 -29.18 15.69
CA ARG A 63 -41.82 -28.29 15.00
C ARG A 63 -42.34 -26.87 15.25
N ARG A 64 -41.79 -26.20 16.27
CA ARG A 64 -41.86 -24.73 16.39
C ARG A 64 -41.33 -24.18 15.07
N ARG A 65 -42.23 -23.81 14.15
CA ARG A 65 -41.89 -23.09 12.92
C ARG A 65 -41.19 -21.81 13.37
N ARG A 66 -39.85 -21.79 13.31
CA ARG A 66 -39.08 -20.54 13.35
C ARG A 66 -39.63 -19.69 12.21
N LYS A 67 -40.45 -18.69 12.52
CA LYS A 67 -40.82 -17.65 11.56
C LYS A 67 -39.49 -17.10 11.05
N SER A 68 -39.30 -17.04 9.74
CA SER A 68 -38.05 -16.51 9.17
C SER A 68 -37.81 -15.11 9.72
N ALA A 69 -36.56 -14.76 10.03
CA ALA A 69 -36.24 -13.46 10.63
C ALA A 69 -36.79 -12.29 9.79
N SER A 70 -36.85 -12.44 8.47
CA SER A 70 -37.49 -11.51 7.52
C SER A 70 -38.98 -11.21 7.77
N ARG A 71 -39.69 -11.99 8.62
CA ARG A 71 -41.11 -11.80 8.96
C ARG A 71 -41.33 -11.19 10.35
N SER A 72 -40.28 -10.89 11.13
CA SER A 72 -40.44 -10.17 12.41
C SER A 72 -40.57 -8.65 12.17
N ARG A 73 -40.97 -7.89 13.20
CA ARG A 73 -41.02 -6.41 13.14
C ARG A 73 -39.60 -5.86 12.93
N ALA A 74 -38.65 -6.29 13.77
CA ALA A 74 -37.23 -5.94 13.64
C ALA A 74 -36.65 -6.35 12.28
N GLY A 75 -37.05 -7.52 11.74
CA GLY A 75 -36.62 -8.01 10.43
C GLY A 75 -36.97 -7.06 9.29
N ARG A 76 -38.18 -6.49 9.30
CA ARG A 76 -38.59 -5.46 8.34
C ARG A 76 -37.81 -4.16 8.53
N THR A 77 -37.57 -3.74 9.77
CA THR A 77 -36.75 -2.57 10.08
C THR A 77 -35.29 -2.73 9.62
N VAL A 78 -34.68 -3.91 9.75
CA VAL A 78 -33.33 -4.16 9.19
C VAL A 78 -33.33 -4.07 7.66
N VAL A 79 -34.34 -4.61 6.97
CA VAL A 79 -34.45 -4.47 5.50
C VAL A 79 -34.61 -3.01 5.07
N GLU A 80 -35.34 -2.20 5.85
CA GLU A 80 -35.45 -0.75 5.65
C GLU A 80 -34.09 -0.04 5.83
N GLY A 81 -33.32 -0.41 6.85
CA GLY A 81 -32.00 0.16 7.13
C GLY A 81 -30.95 -0.24 6.08
N ILE A 82 -30.99 -1.47 5.58
CA ILE A 82 -30.12 -1.93 4.48
C ILE A 82 -30.37 -1.08 3.23
N ARG A 83 -31.63 -0.86 2.85
CA ARG A 83 -31.96 0.04 1.71
C ARG A 83 -31.45 1.47 1.91
N ALA A 84 -31.41 1.97 3.14
CA ALA A 84 -30.81 3.27 3.43
C ALA A 84 -29.28 3.26 3.29
N MET A 85 -28.60 2.15 3.64
CA MET A 85 -27.18 1.97 3.34
C MET A 85 -26.90 1.88 1.83
N ASP A 86 -27.72 1.14 1.09
CA ASP A 86 -27.62 0.97 -0.38
C ASP A 86 -27.79 2.32 -1.11
N GLN A 87 -28.55 3.24 -0.51
CA GLN A 87 -28.72 4.63 -0.95
C GLN A 87 -27.57 5.57 -0.50
N GLY A 88 -26.53 5.06 0.15
CA GLY A 88 -25.42 5.83 0.73
C GLY A 88 -25.78 6.64 1.97
N ASN A 89 -27.01 6.57 2.48
CA ASN A 89 -27.48 7.36 3.62
C ASN A 89 -27.22 6.64 4.94
N HIS A 90 -25.94 6.60 5.34
CA HIS A 90 -25.48 5.90 6.54
C HIS A 90 -26.12 6.46 7.84
N SER A 91 -26.29 7.78 7.96
CA SER A 91 -26.96 8.41 9.11
C SER A 91 -28.42 7.95 9.26
N LYS A 92 -29.19 7.88 8.17
CA LYS A 92 -30.56 7.35 8.20
C LYS A 92 -30.56 5.84 8.54
N ALA A 93 -29.61 5.09 8.00
CA ALA A 93 -29.48 3.67 8.28
C ALA A 93 -29.23 3.39 9.76
N ILE A 94 -28.33 4.14 10.41
CA ILE A 94 -28.06 4.06 11.86
C ILE A 94 -29.35 4.21 12.68
N VAL A 95 -30.11 5.29 12.46
CA VAL A 95 -31.38 5.55 13.18
C VAL A 95 -32.40 4.42 12.98
N ILE A 96 -32.41 3.78 11.81
CA ILE A 96 -33.27 2.63 11.53
C ILE A 96 -32.76 1.37 12.25
N PHE A 97 -31.45 1.10 12.26
CA PHE A 97 -30.87 -0.06 12.95
C PHE A 97 -30.92 0.05 14.47
N GLU A 98 -30.74 1.25 15.04
CA GLU A 98 -31.01 1.54 16.45
C GLU A 98 -32.46 1.16 16.83
N ARG A 99 -33.42 1.49 15.96
CA ARG A 99 -34.82 1.09 16.12
C ARG A 99 -35.02 -0.43 15.99
N ALA A 100 -34.17 -1.13 15.22
CA ALA A 100 -34.23 -2.58 15.10
C ALA A 100 -33.68 -3.29 16.34
N VAL A 101 -32.54 -2.85 16.89
CA VAL A 101 -32.00 -3.42 18.14
C VAL A 101 -32.87 -3.10 19.36
N LYS A 102 -33.56 -1.95 19.39
CA LYS A 102 -34.59 -1.65 20.40
C LYS A 102 -35.83 -2.57 20.30
N GLN A 103 -36.13 -3.12 19.12
CA GLN A 103 -37.24 -4.08 18.94
C GLN A 103 -36.87 -5.53 19.27
N ASP A 104 -35.60 -5.91 19.12
CA ASP A 104 -35.07 -7.22 19.51
C ASP A 104 -33.59 -7.09 19.91
N SER A 105 -33.36 -6.82 21.20
CA SER A 105 -32.03 -6.59 21.77
C SER A 105 -31.16 -7.86 21.85
N ARG A 106 -31.70 -9.02 21.47
CA ARG A 106 -30.95 -10.30 21.39
C ARG A 106 -30.60 -10.67 19.95
N TRP A 107 -30.95 -9.84 18.96
CA TRP A 107 -30.72 -10.15 17.56
C TRP A 107 -29.36 -9.65 17.05
N SER A 108 -28.34 -10.50 17.18
CA SER A 108 -26.95 -10.26 16.69
C SER A 108 -26.88 -9.63 15.30
N ASN A 109 -27.68 -10.10 14.32
CA ASN A 109 -27.63 -9.57 12.96
C ASN A 109 -28.08 -8.09 12.86
N ALA A 110 -28.96 -7.60 13.73
CA ALA A 110 -29.30 -6.18 13.77
C ALA A 110 -28.12 -5.32 14.26
N TYR A 111 -27.41 -5.79 15.28
CA TYR A 111 -26.16 -5.17 15.76
C TYR A 111 -25.04 -5.20 14.72
N PHE A 112 -24.91 -6.28 13.94
CA PHE A 112 -23.99 -6.35 12.81
C PHE A 112 -24.28 -5.28 11.75
N HIS A 113 -25.55 -5.08 11.37
CA HIS A 113 -25.92 -4.03 10.42
C HIS A 113 -25.75 -2.61 11.00
N LEU A 114 -26.08 -2.41 12.28
CA LEU A 114 -25.82 -1.14 12.99
C LEU A 114 -24.33 -0.79 12.97
N GLY A 115 -23.47 -1.73 13.37
CA GLY A 115 -22.02 -1.54 13.40
C GLY A 115 -21.40 -1.33 12.02
N ASN A 116 -21.92 -1.99 10.98
CA ASN A 116 -21.53 -1.69 9.60
C ASN A 116 -21.94 -0.27 9.18
N ALA A 117 -23.12 0.21 9.58
CA ALA A 117 -23.58 1.55 9.25
C ALA A 117 -22.72 2.64 9.91
N TYR A 118 -22.36 2.45 11.19
CA TYR A 118 -21.36 3.28 11.88
C TYR A 118 -19.99 3.22 11.19
N TYR A 119 -19.50 2.03 10.83
CA TYR A 119 -18.24 1.88 10.08
C TYR A 119 -18.27 2.63 8.74
N HIS A 120 -19.33 2.50 7.93
CA HIS A 120 -19.41 3.22 6.67
C HIS A 120 -19.53 4.75 6.85
N LYS A 121 -20.19 5.21 7.91
CA LYS A 121 -20.22 6.63 8.29
C LYS A 121 -18.83 7.12 8.69
N ALA A 122 -18.15 6.39 9.58
CA ALA A 122 -16.81 6.72 10.07
C ALA A 122 -15.79 6.84 8.93
N PHE A 123 -15.86 5.94 7.95
CA PHE A 123 -14.90 5.86 6.84
C PHE A 123 -15.35 6.62 5.56
N ALA A 124 -16.32 7.54 5.66
CA ALA A 124 -16.80 8.33 4.51
C ALA A 124 -15.68 9.15 3.82
N ALA A 125 -14.64 9.57 4.56
CA ALA A 125 -13.45 10.23 4.01
C ALA A 125 -12.43 9.28 3.34
N GLY A 126 -12.72 7.97 3.27
CA GLY A 126 -12.03 6.98 2.46
C GLY A 126 -10.90 6.18 3.15
N SER A 127 -10.28 6.69 4.21
CA SER A 127 -9.15 6.03 4.90
C SER A 127 -9.26 6.01 6.43
N ALA A 128 -8.50 5.13 7.09
CA ALA A 128 -8.49 4.98 8.55
C ALA A 128 -7.89 6.20 9.27
N GLU A 129 -6.96 6.89 8.61
CA GLU A 129 -6.29 8.09 9.09
C GLU A 129 -7.19 9.34 9.06
N ARG A 130 -8.34 9.26 8.38
CA ARG A 130 -9.34 10.32 8.26
C ARG A 130 -10.72 9.86 8.76
N ALA A 131 -10.77 8.72 9.44
CA ALA A 131 -12.02 8.18 9.94
C ALA A 131 -12.49 8.98 11.17
N ASP A 132 -13.80 9.20 11.26
CA ASP A 132 -14.43 9.71 12.47
C ASP A 132 -14.19 8.71 13.61
N GLN A 133 -13.58 9.15 14.70
CA GLN A 133 -13.15 8.28 15.80
C GLN A 133 -14.33 7.87 16.69
N ASP A 134 -15.32 8.75 16.87
CA ASP A 134 -16.51 8.45 17.67
C ASP A 134 -17.37 7.41 16.93
N GLU A 135 -17.56 7.58 15.62
CA GLU A 135 -18.29 6.60 14.82
C GLU A 135 -17.50 5.28 14.62
N ALA A 136 -16.17 5.33 14.65
CA ALA A 136 -15.36 4.11 14.71
C ALA A 136 -15.52 3.36 16.05
N ALA A 137 -15.67 4.07 17.17
CA ALA A 137 -15.97 3.48 18.48
C ALA A 137 -17.39 2.89 18.51
N ASN A 138 -18.41 3.63 18.05
CA ASN A 138 -19.79 3.14 17.91
C ASN A 138 -19.87 1.86 17.06
N ALA A 139 -19.07 1.79 15.98
CA ALA A 139 -18.96 0.59 15.15
C ALA A 139 -18.38 -0.60 15.92
N ILE A 140 -17.35 -0.39 16.76
CA ILE A 140 -16.76 -1.44 17.60
C ILE A 140 -17.80 -1.97 18.58
N ASP A 141 -18.44 -1.11 19.35
CA ASP A 141 -19.40 -1.50 20.39
C ASP A 141 -20.57 -2.33 19.82
N ALA A 142 -21.10 -1.91 18.67
CA ALA A 142 -22.15 -2.66 17.99
C ALA A 142 -21.67 -4.02 17.45
N LEU A 143 -20.46 -4.11 16.87
CA LEU A 143 -19.93 -5.36 16.31
C LEU A 143 -19.44 -6.34 17.39
N GLU A 144 -18.89 -5.84 18.51
CA GLU A 144 -18.58 -6.63 19.70
C GLU A 144 -19.87 -7.16 20.35
N THR A 145 -20.92 -6.34 20.45
CA THR A 145 -22.25 -6.79 20.92
C THR A 145 -22.84 -7.87 19.99
N ALA A 146 -22.69 -7.73 18.68
CA ALA A 146 -23.10 -8.76 17.73
C ALA A 146 -22.36 -10.09 17.94
N LEU A 147 -21.05 -10.05 18.23
CA LEU A 147 -20.25 -11.22 18.58
C LEU A 147 -20.65 -11.84 19.93
N ALA A 148 -20.95 -11.02 20.95
CA ALA A 148 -21.40 -11.52 22.25
C ALA A 148 -22.74 -12.25 22.17
N LEU A 149 -23.66 -11.77 21.33
CA LEU A 149 -24.98 -12.37 21.11
C LEU A 149 -24.96 -13.62 20.21
N ASP A 150 -24.00 -13.74 19.29
CA ASP A 150 -23.83 -14.93 18.44
C ASP A 150 -22.33 -15.24 18.22
N PRO A 151 -21.63 -15.82 19.23
CA PRO A 151 -20.19 -16.10 19.13
C PRO A 151 -19.80 -17.08 18.02
N ASN A 152 -20.78 -17.84 17.52
CA ASN A 152 -20.62 -18.80 16.42
C ASN A 152 -21.05 -18.22 15.06
N LEU A 153 -21.47 -16.95 15.01
CA LEU A 153 -21.84 -16.18 13.82
C LEU A 153 -22.87 -16.92 12.92
N ARG A 154 -23.77 -17.68 13.53
CA ARG A 154 -24.78 -18.52 12.85
C ARG A 154 -25.84 -17.70 12.11
N SER A 155 -26.05 -16.46 12.54
CA SER A 155 -27.04 -15.53 11.97
C SER A 155 -26.47 -14.56 10.94
N ILE A 156 -25.13 -14.43 10.87
CA ILE A 156 -24.44 -13.46 10.01
C ILE A 156 -23.88 -14.19 8.78
N ARG A 157 -24.44 -13.91 7.60
CA ARG A 157 -24.10 -14.63 6.34
C ARG A 157 -22.67 -14.37 5.86
N GLN A 158 -22.07 -13.23 6.19
CA GLN A 158 -20.71 -12.85 5.80
C GLN A 158 -19.85 -12.47 7.03
N PRO A 159 -19.44 -13.44 7.86
CA PRO A 159 -18.68 -13.19 9.09
C PRO A 159 -17.38 -12.39 8.89
N HIS A 160 -16.76 -12.54 7.72
CA HIS A 160 -15.53 -11.82 7.39
C HIS A 160 -15.73 -10.30 7.26
N LYS A 161 -16.94 -9.82 6.93
CA LYS A 161 -17.24 -8.38 6.86
C LYS A 161 -17.33 -7.76 8.26
N LEU A 162 -17.91 -8.47 9.23
CA LEU A 162 -17.90 -8.06 10.64
C LEU A 162 -16.46 -7.87 11.15
N TYR A 163 -15.61 -8.88 10.93
CA TYR A 163 -14.21 -8.82 11.35
C TYR A 163 -13.37 -7.83 10.52
N HIS A 164 -13.76 -7.52 9.29
CA HIS A 164 -13.13 -6.48 8.49
C HIS A 164 -13.44 -5.09 9.06
N ALA A 165 -14.72 -4.80 9.33
CA ALA A 165 -15.17 -3.54 9.93
C ALA A 165 -14.51 -3.32 11.31
N LEU A 166 -14.55 -4.32 12.22
CA LEU A 166 -13.79 -4.28 13.48
C LEU A 166 -12.30 -4.00 13.25
N GLY A 167 -11.68 -4.71 12.30
CA GLY A 167 -10.26 -4.55 11.99
C GLY A 167 -9.89 -3.13 11.55
N GLN A 168 -10.75 -2.46 10.80
CA GLN A 168 -10.52 -1.07 10.38
C GLN A 168 -10.86 -0.08 11.49
N SER A 169 -11.96 -0.25 12.22
CA SER A 169 -12.33 0.65 13.32
C SER A 169 -11.29 0.63 14.46
N TYR A 170 -10.77 -0.54 14.84
CA TYR A 170 -9.65 -0.61 15.79
C TYR A 170 -8.39 0.09 15.25
N GLU A 171 -8.13 0.03 13.94
CA GLU A 171 -6.99 0.74 13.34
C GLU A 171 -7.15 2.27 13.41
N ALA A 172 -8.36 2.80 13.17
CA ALA A 172 -8.66 4.23 13.29
C ALA A 172 -8.44 4.76 14.72
N LEU A 173 -8.71 3.92 15.73
CA LEU A 173 -8.41 4.19 17.14
C LEU A 173 -6.98 3.82 17.57
N GLY A 174 -6.08 3.50 16.64
CA GLY A 174 -4.69 3.14 16.95
C GLY A 174 -4.49 1.78 17.64
N ARG A 175 -5.56 0.99 17.87
CA ARG A 175 -5.56 -0.34 18.53
C ARG A 175 -5.04 -1.44 17.58
N HIS A 176 -3.79 -1.30 17.14
CA HIS A 176 -3.20 -2.14 16.09
C HIS A 176 -3.16 -3.65 16.40
N LYS A 177 -3.04 -4.04 17.67
CA LYS A 177 -3.09 -5.46 18.09
C LYS A 177 -4.48 -6.06 17.86
N ASP A 178 -5.53 -5.34 18.22
CA ASP A 178 -6.93 -5.77 18.07
C ASP A 178 -7.36 -5.76 16.60
N ALA A 179 -6.88 -4.77 15.84
CA ALA A 179 -7.01 -4.72 14.39
C ALA A 179 -6.40 -5.96 13.70
N LEU A 180 -5.17 -6.36 14.08
CA LEU A 180 -4.53 -7.57 13.58
C LEU A 180 -5.27 -8.86 13.98
N ASN A 181 -5.81 -8.92 15.20
CA ASN A 181 -6.62 -10.05 15.67
C ASN A 181 -7.92 -10.17 14.86
N SER A 182 -8.61 -9.06 14.61
CA SER A 182 -9.82 -9.03 13.78
C SER A 182 -9.53 -9.44 12.33
N ILE A 183 -8.45 -8.93 11.74
CA ILE A 183 -7.98 -9.34 10.40
C ILE A 183 -7.68 -10.86 10.36
N LYS A 184 -7.07 -11.43 11.41
CA LYS A 184 -6.84 -12.87 11.54
C LYS A 184 -8.15 -13.68 11.62
N MET A 185 -9.19 -13.13 12.23
CA MET A 185 -10.53 -13.76 12.29
C MET A 185 -11.30 -13.63 10.96
N ALA A 186 -11.18 -12.52 10.25
CA ALA A 186 -11.67 -12.37 8.86
C ALA A 186 -11.00 -13.40 7.93
N ALA A 187 -9.69 -13.57 8.05
CA ALA A 187 -8.93 -14.58 7.31
C ALA A 187 -9.32 -16.03 7.65
N ARG A 188 -9.70 -16.32 8.90
CA ARG A 188 -10.20 -17.64 9.33
C ARG A 188 -11.59 -17.96 8.76
N THR A 189 -12.49 -16.98 8.78
CA THR A 189 -13.87 -17.14 8.30
C THR A 189 -14.00 -17.08 6.78
N SER A 190 -13.01 -16.52 6.07
CA SER A 190 -12.96 -16.53 4.59
C SER A 190 -11.55 -16.84 4.09
N PRO A 191 -11.08 -18.11 4.22
CA PRO A 191 -9.69 -18.48 3.96
C PRO A 191 -9.25 -18.39 2.50
N ARG A 192 -10.22 -18.28 1.56
CA ARG A 192 -9.99 -18.07 0.12
C ARG A 192 -9.98 -16.58 -0.27
N ASN A 193 -10.49 -15.68 0.57
CA ASN A 193 -10.54 -14.25 0.28
C ASN A 193 -9.11 -13.64 0.42
N PRO A 194 -8.58 -12.93 -0.59
CA PRO A 194 -7.28 -12.26 -0.49
C PRO A 194 -7.29 -11.04 0.44
N MET A 195 -8.41 -10.32 0.55
CA MET A 195 -8.48 -9.00 1.17
C MET A 195 -8.02 -8.95 2.63
N PRO A 196 -8.40 -9.87 3.54
CA PRO A 196 -7.89 -9.87 4.92
C PRO A 196 -6.36 -9.90 4.97
N PHE A 197 -5.71 -10.65 4.08
CA PHE A 197 -4.26 -10.73 4.01
C PHE A 197 -3.66 -9.43 3.48
N LEU A 198 -4.30 -8.77 2.51
CA LEU A 198 -3.88 -7.47 1.98
C LEU A 198 -3.98 -6.35 3.03
N TYR A 199 -5.10 -6.26 3.74
CA TYR A 199 -5.27 -5.31 4.85
C TYR A 199 -4.25 -5.57 5.97
N GLY A 200 -4.01 -6.85 6.31
CA GLY A 200 -2.97 -7.20 7.28
C GLY A 200 -1.55 -6.87 6.81
N ALA A 201 -1.27 -6.94 5.50
CA ALA A 201 0.01 -6.49 4.95
C ALA A 201 0.20 -4.98 5.13
N ARG A 202 -0.85 -4.19 4.85
CA ARG A 202 -0.83 -2.72 4.98
C ARG A 202 -0.70 -2.27 6.43
N LEU A 203 -1.44 -2.90 7.34
CA LEU A 203 -1.33 -2.59 8.78
C LEU A 203 0.07 -2.92 9.32
N ARG A 204 0.65 -4.07 8.94
CA ARG A 204 2.04 -4.41 9.31
C ARG A 204 3.07 -3.45 8.71
N LEU A 205 2.86 -2.96 7.48
CA LEU A 205 3.70 -1.91 6.90
C LEU A 205 3.65 -0.61 7.74
N LYS A 206 2.45 -0.18 8.16
CA LYS A 206 2.26 0.98 9.06
C LYS A 206 2.98 0.79 10.40
N MET A 207 3.01 -0.44 10.91
CA MET A 207 3.78 -0.86 12.09
C MET A 207 5.29 -1.09 11.84
N ARG A 208 5.79 -0.86 10.61
CA ARG A 208 7.19 -1.13 10.16
C ARG A 208 7.63 -2.60 10.24
N ASP A 209 6.69 -3.54 10.33
CA ASP A 209 6.93 -4.99 10.24
C ASP A 209 6.94 -5.43 8.77
N PHE A 210 8.02 -5.07 8.06
CA PHE A 210 8.16 -5.32 6.61
C PHE A 210 8.19 -6.81 6.26
N VAL A 211 8.77 -7.65 7.13
CA VAL A 211 8.91 -9.10 6.91
C VAL A 211 7.55 -9.79 6.89
N MET A 212 6.72 -9.56 7.92
CA MET A 212 5.40 -10.17 7.97
C MET A 212 4.39 -9.41 7.09
N SER A 213 4.60 -8.12 6.81
CA SER A 213 3.88 -7.41 5.74
C SER A 213 4.03 -8.17 4.42
N SER A 214 5.26 -8.52 4.05
CA SER A 214 5.55 -9.27 2.81
C SER A 214 4.95 -10.67 2.81
N LYS A 215 5.01 -11.40 3.94
CA LYS A 215 4.36 -12.72 4.08
C LYS A 215 2.84 -12.65 3.95
N ASN A 216 2.22 -11.60 4.49
CA ASN A 216 0.79 -11.32 4.31
C ASN A 216 0.47 -10.92 2.87
N PHE A 217 1.31 -10.11 2.22
CA PHE A 217 1.13 -9.68 0.84
C PHE A 217 1.19 -10.86 -0.14
N TYR A 218 2.22 -11.70 -0.04
CA TYR A 218 2.31 -12.98 -0.76
C TYR A 218 1.08 -13.86 -0.52
N SER A 219 0.64 -13.97 0.74
CA SER A 219 -0.57 -14.71 1.11
C SER A 219 -1.85 -14.19 0.44
N SER A 220 -1.94 -12.87 0.21
CA SER A 220 -3.04 -12.24 -0.52
C SER A 220 -2.97 -12.59 -2.02
N VAL A 221 -1.84 -12.31 -2.66
CA VAL A 221 -1.59 -12.56 -4.09
C VAL A 221 -1.84 -14.03 -4.47
N MET A 222 -1.32 -14.96 -3.67
CA MET A 222 -1.52 -16.40 -3.88
C MET A 222 -3.00 -16.83 -3.75
N ARG A 223 -3.81 -16.13 -2.97
CA ARG A 223 -5.26 -16.37 -2.86
C ARG A 223 -6.01 -15.80 -4.06
N ALA A 224 -5.71 -14.56 -4.45
CA ALA A 224 -6.28 -13.93 -5.64
C ALA A 224 -6.04 -14.79 -6.89
N ARG A 225 -4.82 -15.32 -7.09
CA ARG A 225 -4.54 -16.24 -8.21
C ARG A 225 -5.37 -17.53 -8.14
N ARG A 226 -5.49 -18.16 -6.97
CA ARG A 226 -6.32 -19.37 -6.78
C ARG A 226 -7.80 -19.14 -7.11
N ILE A 227 -8.34 -17.95 -6.83
CA ILE A 227 -9.71 -17.57 -7.17
C ILE A 227 -9.81 -16.82 -8.51
N ARG A 228 -8.77 -16.82 -9.36
CA ARG A 228 -8.72 -16.11 -10.65
C ARG A 228 -9.15 -14.63 -10.56
N SER A 229 -8.72 -13.94 -9.51
CA SER A 229 -8.88 -12.48 -9.32
C SER A 229 -7.54 -11.73 -9.24
N TYR A 230 -6.44 -12.38 -9.66
CA TYR A 230 -5.10 -11.80 -9.58
C TYR A 230 -4.95 -10.50 -10.39
N PRO A 231 -5.38 -10.38 -11.66
CA PRO A 231 -5.25 -9.13 -12.41
C PRO A 231 -5.98 -7.95 -11.75
N GLN A 232 -7.17 -8.21 -11.18
CA GLN A 232 -7.93 -7.20 -10.44
C GLN A 232 -7.22 -6.78 -9.15
N LEU A 233 -6.59 -7.73 -8.43
CA LEU A 233 -5.78 -7.41 -7.25
C LEU A 233 -4.49 -6.65 -7.62
N SER A 234 -3.77 -7.05 -8.66
CA SER A 234 -2.55 -6.37 -9.15
C SER A 234 -2.88 -4.92 -9.52
N LYS A 235 -3.93 -4.71 -10.33
CA LYS A 235 -4.44 -3.36 -10.66
C LYS A 235 -4.79 -2.55 -9.40
N MET A 236 -5.55 -3.12 -8.47
CA MET A 236 -5.97 -2.42 -7.25
C MET A 236 -4.78 -2.03 -6.37
N VAL A 237 -3.76 -2.89 -6.22
CA VAL A 237 -2.55 -2.55 -5.45
C VAL A 237 -1.75 -1.44 -6.13
N ARG A 238 -1.70 -1.41 -7.46
CA ARG A 238 -1.00 -0.39 -8.25
C ARG A 238 -1.77 0.95 -8.35
N SER A 239 -3.11 0.97 -8.21
CA SER A 239 -3.91 2.19 -8.42
C SER A 239 -4.62 2.75 -7.18
N ASN A 240 -4.86 1.95 -6.13
CA ASN A 240 -5.57 2.41 -4.93
C ASN A 240 -4.57 2.99 -3.91
N GLY A 241 -4.69 4.28 -3.59
CA GLY A 241 -3.79 4.97 -2.65
C GLY A 241 -3.68 4.33 -1.26
N LEU A 242 -4.67 3.51 -0.85
CA LEU A 242 -4.60 2.72 0.38
C LEU A 242 -3.56 1.58 0.30
N PHE A 243 -3.33 1.02 -0.88
CA PHE A 243 -2.49 -0.16 -1.11
C PHE A 243 -1.19 0.14 -1.87
N VAL A 244 -1.11 1.22 -2.65
CA VAL A 244 0.13 1.68 -3.31
C VAL A 244 1.34 1.73 -2.38
N PRO A 245 1.24 2.17 -1.11
CA PRO A 245 2.38 2.13 -0.17
C PRO A 245 3.01 0.74 0.02
N LEU A 246 2.28 -0.36 -0.22
CA LEU A 246 2.84 -1.71 -0.17
C LEU A 246 3.99 -1.92 -1.16
N LEU A 247 4.00 -1.19 -2.28
CA LEU A 247 5.03 -1.25 -3.31
C LEU A 247 6.35 -0.57 -2.89
N SER A 248 6.36 0.20 -1.80
CA SER A 248 7.61 0.70 -1.20
C SER A 248 8.51 -0.41 -0.67
N VAL A 249 7.95 -1.60 -0.36
CA VAL A 249 8.70 -2.76 0.09
C VAL A 249 9.22 -3.53 -1.13
N PRO A 250 10.55 -3.70 -1.31
CA PRO A 250 11.10 -4.39 -2.49
C PRO A 250 10.55 -5.81 -2.70
N GLN A 251 10.40 -6.57 -1.61
CA GLN A 251 9.84 -7.92 -1.66
C GLN A 251 8.40 -7.96 -2.21
N ASN A 252 7.59 -6.91 -1.96
CA ASN A 252 6.21 -6.86 -2.48
C ASN A 252 6.16 -6.57 -3.98
N ARG A 253 7.10 -5.77 -4.51
CA ARG A 253 7.26 -5.58 -5.96
C ARG A 253 7.64 -6.90 -6.62
N LEU A 254 8.70 -7.55 -6.15
CA LEU A 254 9.12 -8.88 -6.62
C LEU A 254 7.98 -9.92 -6.61
N ILE A 255 7.12 -9.90 -5.58
CA ILE A 255 5.93 -10.77 -5.50
C ILE A 255 4.89 -10.46 -6.60
N LEU A 256 4.65 -9.20 -6.93
CA LEU A 256 3.76 -8.84 -8.04
C LEU A 256 4.40 -9.13 -9.39
N ASP A 257 5.62 -8.66 -9.62
CA ASP A 257 6.24 -8.71 -10.94
C ASP A 257 6.47 -10.18 -11.37
N ALA A 258 6.85 -11.07 -10.43
CA ALA A 258 6.91 -12.50 -10.68
C ALA A 258 5.54 -13.18 -10.88
N MET A 259 4.43 -12.58 -10.40
CA MET A 259 3.08 -13.10 -10.58
C MET A 259 2.36 -12.49 -11.80
N ASP A 260 2.74 -11.29 -12.22
CA ASP A 260 2.38 -10.69 -13.51
C ASP A 260 3.02 -11.52 -14.64
N ALA A 261 4.31 -11.87 -14.53
CA ALA A 261 4.98 -12.82 -15.43
C ALA A 261 4.26 -14.20 -15.53
N VAL A 262 3.76 -14.74 -14.41
CA VAL A 262 2.93 -15.96 -14.40
C VAL A 262 1.56 -15.74 -15.06
N SER A 263 1.01 -14.52 -15.01
CA SER A 263 -0.24 -14.16 -15.67
C SER A 263 -0.08 -13.93 -17.17
N GLU A 264 1.12 -13.52 -17.61
CA GLU A 264 1.53 -13.33 -19.00
C GLU A 264 1.99 -14.65 -19.66
N GLY A 265 2.31 -15.68 -18.86
CA GLY A 265 2.80 -16.97 -19.31
C GLY A 265 4.31 -17.04 -19.52
N THR A 266 5.06 -16.01 -19.12
CA THR A 266 6.53 -15.94 -19.24
C THR A 266 7.26 -16.69 -18.12
N LEU A 267 6.59 -16.97 -16.99
CA LEU A 267 7.09 -17.85 -15.93
C LEU A 267 6.05 -18.91 -15.55
N THR A 268 6.50 -20.11 -15.20
CA THR A 268 5.67 -21.05 -14.45
C THR A 268 5.51 -20.57 -13.00
N LEU A 269 4.45 -21.05 -12.36
CA LEU A 269 4.24 -20.83 -10.92
C LEU A 269 5.40 -21.40 -10.06
N SER A 270 6.20 -22.34 -10.57
CA SER A 270 7.33 -22.90 -9.82
C SER A 270 8.51 -21.94 -9.83
N GLU A 271 8.93 -21.47 -11.00
CA GLU A 271 10.03 -20.50 -11.14
C GLU A 271 9.70 -19.19 -10.41
N ALA A 272 8.48 -18.68 -10.55
CA ALA A 272 8.07 -17.45 -9.86
C ALA A 272 8.08 -17.57 -8.33
N LYS A 273 7.72 -18.75 -7.77
CA LYS A 273 7.87 -19.00 -6.33
C LYS A 273 9.34 -19.05 -5.91
N GLU A 274 10.19 -19.65 -6.74
CA GLU A 274 11.61 -19.78 -6.47
C GLU A 274 12.28 -18.39 -6.50
N ARG A 275 12.01 -17.57 -7.52
CA ARG A 275 12.41 -16.15 -7.60
C ARG A 275 11.92 -15.33 -6.39
N ILE A 276 10.67 -15.51 -5.96
CA ILE A 276 10.17 -14.87 -4.72
C ILE A 276 10.94 -15.35 -3.47
N ARG A 277 11.39 -16.61 -3.43
CA ARG A 277 12.08 -17.23 -2.29
C ARG A 277 13.57 -16.86 -2.20
N THR A 278 14.28 -16.83 -3.32
CA THR A 278 15.72 -16.54 -3.39
C THR A 278 16.04 -15.04 -3.43
N GLY A 279 15.03 -14.21 -3.68
CA GLY A 279 15.21 -12.87 -4.23
C GLY A 279 15.46 -12.98 -5.74
N ASP A 280 15.86 -11.89 -6.39
CA ASP A 280 16.15 -11.89 -7.83
C ASP A 280 17.48 -12.58 -8.19
N ARG A 281 17.67 -13.79 -7.63
CA ARG A 281 18.82 -14.69 -7.76
C ARG A 281 18.43 -15.99 -8.46
N SER A 282 17.24 -16.09 -9.04
CA SER A 282 16.87 -17.24 -9.90
C SER A 282 17.80 -17.32 -11.10
N ASP A 283 18.08 -16.19 -11.74
CA ASP A 283 19.00 -16.07 -12.88
C ASP A 283 20.41 -16.55 -12.52
N LEU A 284 20.86 -16.30 -11.28
CA LEU A 284 22.12 -16.81 -10.73
C LEU A 284 22.09 -18.33 -10.47
N ARG A 285 20.93 -18.90 -10.19
CA ARG A 285 20.76 -20.35 -9.97
C ARG A 285 20.70 -21.10 -11.29
N ASP A 286 19.99 -20.56 -12.28
CA ASP A 286 19.87 -21.15 -13.61
C ASP A 286 21.17 -20.98 -14.42
N ALA A 287 21.96 -19.94 -14.16
CA ALA A 287 23.35 -19.83 -14.65
C ALA A 287 24.35 -20.77 -13.95
N LEU A 288 23.97 -21.41 -12.84
CA LEU A 288 24.78 -22.38 -12.07
C LEU A 288 24.30 -23.83 -12.23
N THR A 289 23.23 -24.06 -12.99
CA THR A 289 22.73 -25.42 -13.27
C THR A 289 22.39 -25.53 -14.75
N ASP A 290 23.08 -26.41 -15.48
CA ASP A 290 22.94 -26.61 -16.94
C ASP A 290 21.51 -27.05 -17.34
N ARG A 291 20.60 -26.09 -17.42
CA ARG A 291 19.24 -26.24 -17.95
C ARG A 291 19.04 -25.24 -19.08
N PRO A 292 18.84 -25.68 -20.33
CA PRO A 292 18.57 -24.78 -21.43
C PRO A 292 17.20 -24.13 -21.24
N SER A 293 17.19 -22.81 -21.08
CA SER A 293 15.96 -22.01 -21.06
C SER A 293 15.41 -21.87 -22.47
N ALA A 294 14.21 -22.41 -22.70
CA ALA A 294 13.53 -22.37 -23.98
C ALA A 294 12.50 -21.23 -24.04
N SER A 295 12.92 -20.01 -24.41
CA SER A 295 12.03 -18.99 -24.99
C SER A 295 12.82 -17.82 -25.60
N ALA A 296 13.33 -18.01 -26.82
CA ALA A 296 13.80 -16.92 -27.66
C ALA A 296 12.74 -16.60 -28.73
N MET A 297 11.65 -15.92 -28.34
CA MET A 297 10.68 -15.35 -29.29
C MET A 297 10.30 -13.93 -28.91
N THR A 298 10.53 -12.99 -29.83
CA THR A 298 10.10 -11.59 -29.72
C THR A 298 8.73 -11.39 -30.38
N PRO A 299 7.99 -10.34 -29.97
CA PRO A 299 7.16 -9.63 -30.93
C PRO A 299 7.30 -8.10 -30.87
N LYS A 300 7.38 -7.48 -32.06
CA LYS A 300 7.27 -6.02 -32.26
C LYS A 300 5.80 -5.56 -32.20
N VAL A 301 5.46 -4.57 -31.36
CA VAL A 301 4.32 -3.63 -31.60
C VAL A 301 4.69 -2.21 -31.11
N VAL A 302 4.03 -1.20 -31.70
CA VAL A 302 4.34 0.25 -31.76
C VAL A 302 2.98 1.01 -31.74
N ARG A 303 2.74 2.20 -31.16
CA ARG A 303 3.59 3.32 -30.67
C ARG A 303 2.87 4.10 -29.53
N ARG A 304 3.57 4.52 -28.45
CA ARG A 304 3.35 5.83 -27.77
C ARG A 304 4.54 6.19 -26.87
N ALA A 305 4.82 7.48 -26.74
CA ALA A 305 6.06 8.00 -26.15
C ALA A 305 5.95 8.17 -24.62
N GLU A 306 6.07 7.05 -23.92
CA GLU A 306 6.50 7.01 -22.52
C GLU A 306 7.98 6.58 -22.53
N THR A 307 8.79 7.04 -21.57
CA THR A 307 10.22 6.71 -21.49
C THR A 307 10.38 5.20 -21.40
N ARG A 308 10.82 4.56 -22.50
CA ARG A 308 11.08 3.12 -22.56
C ARG A 308 12.29 2.81 -21.70
N GLN A 309 12.01 2.52 -20.43
CA GLN A 309 12.97 1.91 -19.52
C GLN A 309 13.47 0.60 -20.13
N ASP A 310 14.77 0.52 -20.39
CA ASP A 310 15.37 -0.65 -21.01
C ASP A 310 15.61 -1.76 -19.97
N PRO A 311 15.18 -3.02 -20.21
CA PRO A 311 15.34 -4.09 -19.23
C PRO A 311 16.80 -4.43 -18.88
N ASP A 312 17.74 -4.31 -19.82
CA ASP A 312 19.15 -4.62 -19.56
C ASP A 312 19.82 -3.50 -18.77
N VAL A 313 19.49 -2.24 -19.10
CA VAL A 313 19.93 -1.05 -18.34
C VAL A 313 19.38 -1.14 -16.91
N LEU A 314 18.09 -1.41 -16.74
CA LEU A 314 17.49 -1.60 -15.41
C LEU A 314 18.13 -2.77 -14.64
N LYS A 315 18.38 -3.92 -15.30
CA LYS A 315 19.04 -5.06 -14.67
C LYS A 315 20.45 -4.72 -14.20
N ALA A 316 21.22 -3.99 -15.00
CA ALA A 316 22.54 -3.50 -14.60
C ALA A 316 22.46 -2.53 -13.40
N ILE A 317 21.48 -1.62 -13.39
CA ILE A 317 21.19 -0.73 -12.24
C ILE A 317 20.86 -1.54 -10.97
N GLU A 318 20.00 -2.55 -11.07
CA GLU A 318 19.56 -3.36 -9.93
C GLU A 318 20.68 -4.25 -9.37
N LEU A 319 21.51 -4.84 -10.23
CA LEU A 319 22.71 -5.56 -9.81
C LEU A 319 23.71 -4.63 -9.09
N GLY A 320 23.89 -3.41 -9.59
CA GLY A 320 24.70 -2.38 -8.93
C GLY A 320 24.16 -2.03 -7.54
N HIS A 321 22.85 -1.82 -7.42
CA HIS A 321 22.19 -1.57 -6.13
C HIS A 321 22.31 -2.76 -5.17
N LEU A 322 22.18 -3.99 -5.65
CA LEU A 322 22.33 -5.19 -4.83
C LEU A 322 23.76 -5.30 -4.29
N ALA A 323 24.76 -5.20 -5.17
CA ALA A 323 26.18 -5.23 -4.81
C ALA A 323 26.55 -4.11 -3.83
N PHE A 324 26.03 -2.89 -4.03
CA PHE A 324 26.20 -1.76 -3.12
C PHE A 324 25.66 -2.06 -1.71
N ASN A 325 24.45 -2.60 -1.63
CA ASN A 325 23.80 -2.93 -0.35
C ASN A 325 24.53 -4.05 0.42
N VAL A 326 25.16 -5.01 -0.28
CA VAL A 326 26.03 -6.03 0.33
C VAL A 326 27.50 -5.57 0.49
N ARG A 327 27.76 -4.26 0.34
CA ARG A 327 29.09 -3.61 0.49
C ARG A 327 30.17 -4.09 -0.48
N ARG A 328 29.79 -4.72 -1.59
CA ARG A 328 30.70 -5.12 -2.67
C ARG A 328 30.89 -3.97 -3.66
N TYR A 329 31.52 -2.91 -3.18
CA TYR A 329 31.59 -1.62 -3.89
C TYR A 329 32.26 -1.68 -5.27
N ARG A 330 33.25 -2.58 -5.49
CA ARG A 330 33.87 -2.77 -6.82
C ARG A 330 32.90 -3.39 -7.84
N GLU A 331 32.18 -4.43 -7.45
CA GLU A 331 31.13 -5.09 -8.25
C GLU A 331 29.97 -4.12 -8.52
N ALA A 332 29.61 -3.30 -7.53
CA ALA A 332 28.60 -2.25 -7.69
C ALA A 332 28.99 -1.23 -8.77
N ILE A 333 30.22 -0.71 -8.73
CA ILE A 333 30.74 0.23 -9.74
C ILE A 333 30.71 -0.39 -11.13
N GLN A 334 31.14 -1.65 -11.30
CA GLN A 334 31.12 -2.35 -12.59
C GLN A 334 29.70 -2.45 -13.17
N HIS A 335 28.71 -2.82 -12.34
CA HIS A 335 27.33 -2.91 -12.80
C HIS A 335 26.70 -1.55 -13.14
N TYR A 336 26.99 -0.49 -12.37
CA TYR A 336 26.53 0.85 -12.73
C TYR A 336 27.23 1.39 -14.00
N GLN A 337 28.51 1.05 -14.22
CA GLN A 337 29.22 1.38 -15.46
C GLN A 337 28.60 0.65 -16.66
N ALA A 338 28.32 -0.64 -16.54
CA ALA A 338 27.60 -1.40 -17.57
C ALA A 338 26.21 -0.81 -17.90
N ALA A 339 25.51 -0.23 -16.90
CA ALA A 339 24.27 0.48 -17.15
C ALA A 339 24.47 1.76 -18.01
N PHE A 340 25.55 2.51 -17.79
CA PHE A 340 25.93 3.63 -18.66
C PHE A 340 26.34 3.16 -20.06
N ASP A 341 27.16 2.11 -20.19
CA ASP A 341 27.61 1.57 -21.48
C ASP A 341 26.44 1.05 -22.35
N LEU A 342 25.41 0.49 -21.71
CA LEU A 342 24.16 0.10 -22.35
C LEU A 342 23.31 1.32 -22.72
N ASP A 343 23.24 2.32 -21.85
CA ASP A 343 22.45 3.52 -22.09
C ASP A 343 23.03 4.43 -23.18
N ASP A 344 24.34 4.56 -23.30
CA ASP A 344 25.00 5.34 -24.35
C ASP A 344 24.63 4.85 -25.76
N ARG A 345 24.19 3.58 -25.89
CA ARG A 345 23.68 2.98 -27.13
C ARG A 345 22.16 3.07 -27.29
N ARG A 346 21.41 3.24 -26.19
CA ARG A 346 19.95 3.04 -26.14
C ARG A 346 19.16 4.31 -25.79
N GLY A 347 19.73 5.26 -25.05
CA GLY A 347 19.15 6.57 -24.73
C GLY A 347 17.89 6.50 -23.85
N THR A 348 17.93 5.69 -22.80
CA THR A 348 16.76 5.27 -22.00
C THR A 348 16.76 5.73 -20.54
N MET A 349 17.92 6.04 -19.96
CA MET A 349 18.03 6.67 -18.64
C MET A 349 17.76 8.16 -18.72
N ASP A 350 16.86 8.66 -17.86
CA ASP A 350 16.69 10.10 -17.66
C ASP A 350 17.80 10.70 -16.78
N ALA A 351 17.84 12.03 -16.68
CA ALA A 351 18.83 12.75 -15.88
C ALA A 351 18.77 12.41 -14.38
N VAL A 352 17.60 12.03 -13.86
CA VAL A 352 17.43 11.62 -12.45
C VAL A 352 18.11 10.28 -12.23
N GLN A 353 17.86 9.29 -13.09
CA GLN A 353 18.51 7.98 -13.06
C GLN A 353 20.04 8.12 -13.17
N LYS A 354 20.52 8.91 -14.14
CA LYS A 354 21.97 9.17 -14.31
C LYS A 354 22.59 9.80 -13.07
N SER A 355 21.96 10.82 -12.49
CA SER A 355 22.46 11.46 -11.26
C SER A 355 22.47 10.52 -10.05
N LEU A 356 21.43 9.70 -9.87
CA LEU A 356 21.36 8.72 -8.78
C LEU A 356 22.39 7.59 -8.93
N LEU A 357 22.69 7.16 -10.16
CA LEU A 357 23.78 6.21 -10.41
C LEU A 357 25.14 6.81 -10.11
N LEU A 358 25.41 8.04 -10.55
CA LEU A 358 26.66 8.74 -10.24
C LEU A 358 26.82 8.97 -8.72
N GLU A 359 25.72 9.22 -7.99
CA GLU A 359 25.70 9.24 -6.51
C GLU A 359 26.16 7.89 -5.92
N ARG A 360 25.61 6.77 -6.41
CA ARG A 360 25.96 5.42 -5.94
C ARG A 360 27.39 5.01 -6.30
N ILE A 361 27.88 5.31 -7.51
CA ILE A 361 29.27 5.09 -7.92
C ILE A 361 30.21 5.92 -7.03
N GLY A 362 29.89 7.20 -6.81
CA GLY A 362 30.66 8.10 -5.95
C GLY A 362 30.75 7.60 -4.51
N ALA A 363 29.63 7.20 -3.91
CA ALA A 363 29.58 6.59 -2.58
C ALA A 363 30.39 5.27 -2.53
N SER A 364 30.36 4.48 -3.59
CA SER A 364 31.15 3.23 -3.70
C SER A 364 32.65 3.50 -3.70
N TYR A 365 33.12 4.48 -4.48
CA TYR A 365 34.53 4.90 -4.46
C TYR A 365 34.95 5.43 -3.09
N ARG A 366 34.09 6.21 -2.43
CA ARG A 366 34.34 6.71 -1.06
C ARG A 366 34.52 5.56 -0.07
N SER A 367 33.63 4.55 -0.11
CA SER A 367 33.71 3.36 0.74
C SER A 367 34.90 2.44 0.43
N LEU A 368 35.58 2.62 -0.71
CA LEU A 368 36.83 1.96 -1.07
C LEU A 368 38.08 2.78 -0.69
N GLY A 369 37.93 3.94 -0.04
CA GLY A 369 39.02 4.89 0.25
C GLY A 369 39.46 5.74 -0.95
N LEU A 370 38.81 5.59 -2.11
CA LEU A 370 39.14 6.27 -3.37
C LEU A 370 38.44 7.64 -3.45
N ALA A 371 38.70 8.51 -2.48
CA ALA A 371 38.01 9.79 -2.32
C ALA A 371 38.18 10.75 -3.53
N GLY A 372 39.32 10.72 -4.22
CA GLY A 372 39.54 11.52 -5.44
C GLY A 372 38.62 11.12 -6.59
N GLU A 373 38.44 9.81 -6.82
CA GLU A 373 37.48 9.27 -7.80
C GLU A 373 36.04 9.61 -7.40
N SER A 374 35.71 9.45 -6.12
CA SER A 374 34.42 9.83 -5.55
C SER A 374 34.06 11.28 -5.86
N ILE A 375 34.96 12.23 -5.57
CA ILE A 375 34.74 13.66 -5.85
C ILE A 375 34.52 13.91 -7.35
N ARG A 376 35.30 13.26 -8.24
CA ARG A 376 35.15 13.45 -9.69
C ARG A 376 33.79 12.98 -10.21
N VAL A 377 33.32 11.81 -9.75
CA VAL A 377 32.03 11.24 -10.17
C VAL A 377 30.86 12.03 -9.57
N LEU A 378 30.94 12.41 -8.29
CA LEU A 378 29.86 13.14 -7.63
C LEU A 378 29.68 14.57 -8.14
N LYS A 379 30.73 15.21 -8.66
CA LYS A 379 30.60 16.48 -9.41
C LYS A 379 29.70 16.30 -10.63
N LYS A 380 29.92 15.26 -11.44
CA LYS A 380 29.01 14.93 -12.56
C LYS A 380 27.58 14.66 -12.09
N ALA A 381 27.39 14.03 -10.93
CA ALA A 381 26.05 13.78 -10.37
C ALA A 381 25.27 15.09 -10.13
N VAL A 382 25.94 16.10 -9.55
CA VAL A 382 25.31 17.40 -9.23
C VAL A 382 25.27 18.37 -10.41
N GLU A 383 26.11 18.17 -11.42
CA GLU A 383 25.98 18.81 -12.75
C GLU A 383 24.77 18.26 -13.51
N THR A 384 24.52 16.94 -13.41
CA THR A 384 23.38 16.27 -14.06
C THR A 384 22.04 16.58 -13.38
N MET A 385 22.02 16.68 -12.04
CA MET A 385 20.85 17.07 -11.26
C MET A 385 21.27 17.98 -10.09
N PRO A 386 21.18 19.31 -10.25
CA PRO A 386 21.54 20.30 -9.22
C PRO A 386 20.72 20.23 -7.92
N GLU A 387 19.66 19.42 -7.91
CA GLU A 387 18.77 19.18 -6.77
C GLU A 387 19.12 17.88 -6.01
N ASN A 388 20.21 17.19 -6.37
CA ASN A 388 20.64 15.96 -5.72
C ASN A 388 21.34 16.23 -4.36
N SER A 389 20.51 16.51 -3.34
CA SER A 389 20.85 16.59 -1.92
C SER A 389 21.85 15.52 -1.46
N THR A 390 21.64 14.26 -1.88
CA THR A 390 22.44 13.11 -1.45
C THR A 390 23.82 13.11 -2.11
N ALA A 391 23.93 13.51 -3.38
CA ALA A 391 25.21 13.68 -4.03
C ALA A 391 26.04 14.84 -3.41
N TYR A 392 25.40 15.94 -3.01
CA TYR A 392 26.08 16.98 -2.21
C TYR A 392 26.54 16.47 -0.84
N TYR A 393 25.74 15.62 -0.18
CA TYR A 393 26.15 15.01 1.09
C TYR A 393 27.36 14.08 0.93
N GLN A 394 27.37 13.24 -0.12
CA GLN A 394 28.53 12.39 -0.41
C GLN A 394 29.77 13.23 -0.82
N LEU A 395 29.60 14.37 -1.50
CA LEU A 395 30.70 15.32 -1.76
C LEU A 395 31.26 15.88 -0.46
N ALA A 396 30.40 16.26 0.49
CA ALA A 396 30.84 16.76 1.78
C ALA A 396 31.67 15.72 2.55
N LEU A 397 31.20 14.47 2.62
CA LEU A 397 31.93 13.35 3.22
C LEU A 397 33.27 13.10 2.51
N ALA A 398 33.27 13.02 1.18
CA ALA A 398 34.49 12.77 0.41
C ALA A 398 35.53 13.91 0.57
N HIS A 399 35.08 15.18 0.59
CA HIS A 399 35.95 16.32 0.87
C HIS A 399 36.48 16.32 2.31
N ALA A 400 35.68 15.89 3.30
CA ALA A 400 36.13 15.76 4.69
C ALA A 400 37.24 14.70 4.82
N THR A 401 37.06 13.53 4.18
CA THR A 401 38.06 12.44 4.21
C THR A 401 39.42 12.80 3.59
N VAL A 402 39.50 13.87 2.79
CA VAL A 402 40.76 14.39 2.22
C VAL A 402 41.21 15.71 2.88
N GLY A 403 40.67 16.06 4.04
CA GLY A 403 41.04 17.26 4.81
C GLY A 403 40.57 18.59 4.21
N LYS A 404 39.72 18.58 3.17
CA LYS A 404 39.17 19.78 2.52
C LYS A 404 37.93 20.29 3.24
N LEU A 405 38.15 20.73 4.48
CA LEU A 405 37.11 21.03 5.46
C LEU A 405 36.17 22.17 5.03
N ASN A 406 36.70 23.19 4.34
CA ASN A 406 35.91 24.34 3.88
C ASN A 406 34.93 23.96 2.76
N GLU A 407 35.40 23.20 1.78
CA GLU A 407 34.58 22.66 0.70
C GLU A 407 33.57 21.64 1.24
N SER A 408 33.98 20.82 2.21
CA SER A 408 33.09 19.88 2.90
C SER A 408 31.89 20.60 3.55
N MET A 409 32.14 21.62 4.37
CA MET A 409 31.07 22.44 4.97
C MET A 409 30.20 23.14 3.92
N SER A 410 30.79 23.58 2.80
CA SER A 410 30.06 24.20 1.69
C SER A 410 29.08 23.20 1.03
N PHE A 411 29.54 21.99 0.73
CA PHE A 411 28.68 20.94 0.16
C PHE A 411 27.66 20.40 1.16
N LEU A 412 27.98 20.31 2.45
CA LEU A 412 27.03 19.93 3.50
C LEU A 412 25.89 20.96 3.59
N LYS A 413 26.21 22.25 3.56
CA LYS A 413 25.20 23.32 3.51
C LYS A 413 24.30 23.15 2.27
N ARG A 414 24.88 22.94 1.08
CA ARG A 414 24.08 22.70 -0.15
C ARG A 414 23.20 21.45 -0.06
N ALA A 415 23.67 20.37 0.56
CA ALA A 415 22.88 19.15 0.79
C ALA A 415 21.64 19.40 1.66
N LEU A 416 21.77 20.27 2.67
CA LEU A 416 20.67 20.68 3.54
C LEU A 416 19.72 21.68 2.85
N GLU A 417 20.24 22.57 1.99
CA GLU A 417 19.44 23.53 1.21
C GLU A 417 18.62 22.88 0.08
N THR A 418 19.13 21.81 -0.52
CA THR A 418 18.49 21.08 -1.65
C THR A 418 17.64 19.88 -1.21
N ALA A 419 17.52 19.62 0.10
CA ALA A 419 16.69 18.53 0.62
C ALA A 419 15.21 18.74 0.25
N ARG A 420 14.59 17.75 -0.42
CA ARG A 420 13.23 17.85 -0.98
C ARG A 420 12.12 17.74 0.08
N SER A 421 12.47 17.41 1.32
CA SER A 421 11.53 17.32 2.44
C SER A 421 12.19 17.59 3.79
N MET A 422 11.38 17.99 4.78
CA MET A 422 11.85 18.15 6.16
C MET A 422 12.34 16.82 6.78
N ALA A 423 11.81 15.67 6.35
CA ALA A 423 12.28 14.36 6.80
C ALA A 423 13.69 14.04 6.27
N GLU A 424 13.96 14.38 5.01
CA GLU A 424 15.27 14.27 4.39
C GLU A 424 16.29 15.22 5.04
N MET A 425 15.91 16.50 5.22
CA MET A 425 16.74 17.49 5.91
C MET A 425 17.10 17.05 7.35
N ARG A 426 16.12 16.56 8.12
CA ARG A 426 16.36 16.00 9.47
C ARG A 426 17.30 14.79 9.44
N LYS A 427 17.19 13.91 8.43
CA LYS A 427 18.09 12.76 8.26
C LYS A 427 19.52 13.21 7.96
N THR A 428 19.71 14.10 6.99
CA THR A 428 21.03 14.65 6.62
C THR A 428 21.68 15.35 7.80
N LEU A 429 20.90 16.11 8.59
CA LEU A 429 21.37 16.82 9.78
C LEU A 429 21.74 15.86 10.92
N LEU A 430 21.00 14.77 11.12
CA LEU A 430 21.37 13.73 12.08
C LEU A 430 22.68 13.05 11.68
N LEU A 431 22.78 12.58 10.44
CA LEU A 431 23.98 11.93 9.92
C LEU A 431 25.20 12.86 9.99
N ALA A 432 25.04 14.14 9.65
CA ALA A 432 26.11 15.13 9.72
C ALA A 432 26.71 15.27 11.13
N LYS A 433 25.93 15.00 12.19
CA LYS A 433 26.35 15.06 13.60
C LYS A 433 26.85 13.72 14.14
N THR A 434 26.83 12.64 13.36
CA THR A 434 27.17 11.28 13.81
C THR A 434 28.18 10.55 12.91
N ASP A 435 28.28 10.92 11.64
CA ASP A 435 29.20 10.30 10.68
C ASP A 435 30.65 10.72 11.01
N SER A 436 31.53 9.74 11.28
CA SER A 436 32.90 9.96 11.75
C SER A 436 33.75 10.77 10.78
N GLU A 437 33.42 10.75 9.50
CA GLU A 437 34.06 11.57 8.47
C GLU A 437 33.97 13.08 8.76
N PHE A 438 33.00 13.54 9.57
CA PHE A 438 32.84 14.95 9.96
C PHE A 438 33.39 15.29 11.35
N GLU A 439 34.03 14.35 12.07
CA GLU A 439 34.55 14.60 13.43
C GLU A 439 35.52 15.81 13.46
N SER A 440 36.37 15.93 12.43
CA SER A 440 37.27 17.10 12.23
C SER A 440 36.58 18.45 11.99
N LEU A 441 35.25 18.46 11.79
CA LEU A 441 34.42 19.65 11.62
C LEU A 441 33.68 20.06 12.89
N TYR A 442 33.52 19.18 13.88
CA TYR A 442 32.61 19.44 15.01
C TYR A 442 33.00 20.70 15.81
N ASP A 443 34.30 20.91 16.05
CA ASP A 443 34.82 22.10 16.74
C ASP A 443 34.97 23.35 15.83
N LYS A 444 34.41 23.34 14.61
CA LYS A 444 34.49 24.49 13.69
C LYS A 444 33.24 25.37 13.85
N PRO A 445 33.38 26.66 14.23
CA PRO A 445 32.23 27.54 14.44
C PRO A 445 31.27 27.62 13.24
N ARG A 446 31.80 27.53 12.01
CA ARG A 446 31.01 27.51 10.78
C ARG A 446 30.18 26.23 10.61
N PHE A 447 30.64 25.10 11.12
CA PHE A 447 29.89 23.84 11.12
C PHE A 447 28.76 23.90 12.15
N GLU A 448 29.05 24.37 13.37
CA GLU A 448 28.03 24.62 14.40
C GLU A 448 26.93 25.57 13.91
N GLU A 449 27.32 26.65 13.21
CA GLU A 449 26.40 27.61 12.61
C GLU A 449 25.46 26.94 11.59
N ILE A 450 26.01 26.14 10.67
CA ILE A 450 25.23 25.36 9.70
C ILE A 450 24.23 24.46 10.43
N VAL A 451 24.71 23.66 11.40
CA VAL A 451 23.84 22.75 12.18
C VAL A 451 22.71 23.53 12.85
N LYS A 452 23.02 24.60 13.60
CA LYS A 452 22.06 25.43 14.33
C LYS A 452 21.00 26.08 13.44
N ILE A 453 21.40 26.54 12.24
CA ILE A 453 20.48 27.11 11.24
C ILE A 453 19.45 26.07 10.80
N PHE A 454 19.88 24.84 10.48
CA PHE A 454 18.97 23.80 9.97
C PHE A 454 18.20 23.06 11.09
N GLU A 455 18.74 22.97 12.31
CA GLU A 455 17.97 22.53 13.49
C GLU A 455 16.78 23.47 13.75
N LYS A 456 16.99 24.78 13.72
CA LYS A 456 15.92 25.79 13.87
C LYS A 456 14.88 25.71 12.75
N LYS A 457 15.30 25.42 11.51
CA LYS A 457 14.36 25.21 10.38
C LYS A 457 13.52 23.94 10.56
N THR A 458 14.11 22.84 11.05
CA THR A 458 13.42 21.55 11.18
C THR A 458 12.56 21.42 12.45
N THR A 459 12.65 22.36 13.40
CA THR A 459 11.92 22.34 14.68
C THR A 459 10.73 23.31 14.76
N ARG A 460 10.61 24.27 13.83
CA ARG A 460 9.40 25.08 13.69
C ARG A 460 8.22 24.19 13.26
N ARG A 461 7.14 24.25 14.03
CA ARG A 461 5.86 23.58 13.73
C ARG A 461 5.07 24.35 12.68
#